data_AF-Q71I60-F1
#
_entry.id   AF-Q71I60-F1
#
_cell.length_a   1.000
_cell.length_b   1.000
_cell.length_c   1.000
_cell.angle_alpha   90.00
_cell.angle_beta   90.00
_cell.angle_gamma   90.00
#
_symmetry.space_group_name_H-M   'P 1'
#
loop_
_entity.id
_entity.type
_entity.pdbx_description
1 polymer ?
#
loop_
_entity_poly.entity_id
_entity_poly.type
_entity_poly.pdbx_seq_one_letter_code
_entity_poly.pdbx_strand_id
1 'polypeptide(L)'
;LEDPRNGLGVAEATKDSIKKAGRTILYSGSSILIGFSALGLANFSVYRSAAGVAVGVLVLLIVLLTLNPFFMATLGKKMFWPSKEFAGENPSKMWHGISSATLKRPVVFLAAVAVVVAPFFVTYSNVLNYDDTAEISDSVPSKQGLNLVQKHFSKGMAMPSYLYIKSDHTLDNEKDLKLIDELTRKLRNSEGVDKVMSATEPYNEKIKLLYVKKQLKSVTDGTAKLEKGVGKLTKGSEQVTSGAK
;
A
#
# COMPACT_ATOMS: atom_id res chain seq x y z
N LEU A 1 -47.49 -12.18 -38.81
CA LEU A 1 -46.95 -11.34 -37.71
C LEU A 1 -47.01 -12.12 -36.39
N GLU A 2 -46.48 -13.34 -36.38
CA GLU A 2 -46.48 -14.25 -35.22
C GLU A 2 -45.11 -14.89 -35.08
N ASP A 3 -44.64 -15.08 -33.84
CA ASP A 3 -43.55 -15.99 -33.51
C ASP A 3 -44.16 -17.34 -33.07
N PRO A 4 -43.77 -18.50 -33.65
CA PRO A 4 -44.52 -19.76 -33.52
C PRO A 4 -44.44 -20.48 -32.15
N ARG A 5 -43.85 -19.89 -31.11
CA ARG A 5 -43.66 -20.63 -29.84
C ARG A 5 -44.79 -20.49 -28.83
N ASN A 6 -45.55 -19.38 -28.86
CA ASN A 6 -46.63 -19.13 -27.89
C ASN A 6 -47.80 -18.29 -28.44
N GLY A 7 -47.86 -17.99 -29.74
CA GLY A 7 -48.95 -17.16 -30.31
C GLY A 7 -48.99 -15.70 -29.84
N LEU A 8 -47.90 -15.23 -29.20
CA LEU A 8 -47.79 -13.86 -28.70
C LEU A 8 -47.24 -12.94 -29.82
N GLY A 9 -47.81 -11.74 -29.94
CA GLY A 9 -47.29 -10.73 -30.87
C GLY A 9 -45.85 -10.34 -30.53
N VAL A 10 -45.07 -9.88 -31.51
CA VAL A 10 -43.64 -9.52 -31.35
C VAL A 10 -43.41 -8.54 -30.18
N ALA A 11 -44.34 -7.60 -29.98
CA ALA A 11 -44.31 -6.65 -28.87
C ALA A 11 -44.48 -7.32 -27.50
N GLU A 12 -45.30 -8.37 -27.42
CA GLU A 12 -45.66 -9.08 -26.19
C GLU A 12 -44.58 -10.10 -25.80
N ALA A 13 -43.99 -10.79 -26.79
CA ALA A 13 -42.82 -11.64 -26.61
C ALA A 13 -41.58 -10.84 -26.17
N THR A 14 -41.41 -9.62 -26.71
CA THR A 14 -40.35 -8.69 -26.29
C THR A 14 -40.57 -8.24 -24.85
N LYS A 15 -41.81 -7.90 -24.46
CA LYS A 15 -42.16 -7.47 -23.10
C LYS A 15 -41.93 -8.57 -22.05
N ASP A 16 -42.30 -9.82 -22.35
CA ASP A 16 -42.06 -10.96 -21.44
C ASP A 16 -40.56 -11.29 -21.32
N SER A 17 -39.83 -11.24 -22.44
CA SER A 17 -38.37 -11.46 -22.47
C SER A 17 -37.63 -10.40 -21.66
N ILE A 18 -38.00 -9.12 -21.80
CA ILE A 18 -37.43 -8.02 -21.00
C ILE A 18 -37.74 -8.22 -19.51
N LYS A 19 -38.96 -8.64 -19.16
CA LYS A 19 -39.36 -8.84 -17.76
C LYS A 19 -38.54 -9.95 -17.08
N LYS A 20 -38.25 -11.05 -17.79
CA LYS A 20 -37.47 -12.17 -17.25
C LYS A 20 -35.96 -11.93 -17.31
N ALA A 21 -35.44 -11.54 -18.47
CA ALA A 21 -34.01 -11.29 -18.66
C ALA A 21 -33.56 -10.02 -17.91
N GLY A 22 -34.33 -8.94 -17.95
CA GLY A 22 -34.02 -7.70 -17.26
C GLY A 22 -33.97 -7.86 -15.74
N ARG A 23 -34.88 -8.68 -15.16
CA ARG A 23 -34.83 -9.00 -13.73
C ARG A 23 -33.58 -9.79 -13.36
N THR A 24 -33.16 -10.72 -14.20
CA THR A 24 -31.91 -11.49 -14.01
C THR A 24 -30.67 -10.60 -14.11
N ILE A 25 -30.62 -9.71 -15.10
CA ILE A 25 -29.53 -8.74 -15.31
C ILE A 25 -29.43 -7.79 -14.11
N LEU A 26 -30.56 -7.26 -13.63
CA LEU A 26 -30.59 -6.39 -12.45
C LEU A 26 -30.06 -7.12 -11.22
N TYR A 27 -30.53 -8.33 -10.92
CA TYR A 27 -30.04 -9.05 -9.74
C TYR A 27 -28.54 -9.35 -9.83
N SER A 28 -28.06 -9.88 -10.96
CA SER A 28 -26.64 -10.21 -11.13
C SER A 28 -25.75 -8.97 -11.12
N GLY A 29 -26.16 -7.89 -11.80
CA GLY A 29 -25.36 -6.66 -11.86
C GLY A 29 -25.41 -5.85 -10.57
N SER A 30 -26.51 -5.88 -9.82
CA SER A 30 -26.59 -5.26 -8.49
C SER A 30 -25.58 -5.89 -7.51
N SER A 31 -25.35 -7.19 -7.56
CA SER A 31 -24.31 -7.83 -6.74
C SER A 31 -22.92 -7.27 -7.05
N ILE A 32 -22.59 -7.10 -8.32
CA ILE A 32 -21.31 -6.52 -8.77
C ILE A 32 -21.21 -5.05 -8.32
N LEU A 33 -22.29 -4.29 -8.53
CA LEU A 33 -22.37 -2.88 -8.13
C LEU A 33 -22.10 -2.71 -6.63
N ILE A 34 -22.77 -3.51 -5.79
CA ILE A 34 -22.57 -3.49 -4.32
C ILE A 34 -21.12 -3.84 -3.97
N GLY A 35 -20.54 -4.86 -4.60
CA GLY A 35 -19.15 -5.28 -4.37
C GLY A 35 -18.14 -4.17 -4.65
N PHE A 36 -18.26 -3.51 -5.81
CA PHE A 36 -17.36 -2.38 -6.16
C PHE A 36 -17.67 -1.12 -5.34
N SER A 37 -18.93 -0.86 -4.98
CA SER A 37 -19.28 0.25 -4.08
C SER A 37 -18.68 0.09 -2.69
N ALA A 38 -18.61 -1.14 -2.17
CA ALA A 38 -18.00 -1.43 -0.87
C ALA A 38 -16.50 -1.06 -0.83
N LEU A 39 -15.78 -1.18 -1.95
CA LEU A 39 -14.39 -0.71 -2.06
C LEU A 39 -14.24 0.80 -1.83
N GLY A 40 -15.31 1.58 -2.00
CA GLY A 40 -15.33 3.00 -1.68
C GLY A 40 -15.14 3.32 -0.20
N LEU A 41 -15.38 2.34 0.69
CA LEU A 41 -15.15 2.43 2.13
C LEU A 41 -13.71 2.08 2.54
N ALA A 42 -12.85 1.69 1.59
CA ALA A 42 -11.45 1.39 1.87
C ALA A 42 -10.66 2.67 2.20
N ASN A 43 -9.79 2.58 3.21
CA ASN A 43 -8.90 3.69 3.60
C ASN A 43 -7.74 3.90 2.62
N PHE A 44 -7.34 2.85 1.88
CA PHE A 44 -6.26 2.93 0.91
C PHE A 44 -6.77 3.49 -0.42
N SER A 45 -6.13 4.55 -0.91
CA SER A 45 -6.58 5.32 -2.07
C SER A 45 -6.69 4.48 -3.35
N VAL A 46 -5.80 3.49 -3.54
CA VAL A 46 -5.82 2.59 -4.70
C VAL A 46 -7.05 1.70 -4.71
N TYR A 47 -7.48 1.17 -3.56
CA TYR A 47 -8.71 0.39 -3.50
C TYR A 47 -9.94 1.29 -3.60
N ARG A 48 -9.88 2.49 -3.03
CA ARG A 48 -10.97 3.46 -3.12
C ARG A 48 -11.20 3.96 -4.55
N SER A 49 -10.15 4.07 -5.38
CA SER A 49 -10.30 4.48 -6.79
C SER A 49 -11.04 3.42 -7.61
N ALA A 50 -10.91 2.13 -7.27
CA ALA A 50 -11.66 1.05 -7.89
C ALA A 50 -13.19 1.17 -7.66
N ALA A 51 -13.64 1.95 -6.68
CA ALA A 51 -15.06 2.27 -6.52
C ALA A 51 -15.64 3.04 -7.73
N GLY A 52 -14.78 3.70 -8.53
CA GLY A 52 -15.20 4.31 -9.81
C GLY A 52 -15.76 3.29 -10.81
N VAL A 53 -15.33 2.02 -10.73
CA VAL A 53 -15.88 0.92 -11.54
C VAL A 53 -17.37 0.71 -11.26
N ALA A 54 -17.85 0.98 -10.03
CA ALA A 54 -19.26 0.88 -9.69
C ALA A 54 -20.12 1.82 -10.57
N VAL A 55 -19.64 3.03 -10.86
CA VAL A 55 -20.33 3.96 -11.77
C VAL A 55 -20.41 3.38 -13.18
N GLY A 56 -19.32 2.77 -13.66
CA GLY A 56 -19.31 2.07 -14.95
C GLY A 56 -20.30 0.92 -15.01
N VAL A 57 -20.38 0.11 -13.96
CA VAL A 57 -21.36 -0.99 -13.84
C VAL A 57 -22.79 -0.47 -13.81
N LEU A 58 -23.06 0.64 -13.13
CA LEU A 58 -24.37 1.28 -13.09
C LEU A 58 -24.79 1.78 -14.48
N VAL A 59 -23.90 2.45 -15.21
CA VAL A 59 -24.15 2.87 -16.59
C VAL A 59 -24.36 1.66 -17.49
N LEU A 60 -23.53 0.63 -17.36
CA LEU A 60 -23.66 -0.62 -18.11
C LEU A 60 -25.04 -1.26 -17.89
N LEU A 61 -25.53 -1.30 -16.66
CA LEU A 61 -26.87 -1.82 -16.36
C LEU A 61 -27.97 -1.03 -17.08
N ILE A 62 -27.91 0.30 -17.04
CA ILE A 62 -28.86 1.16 -17.75
C ILE A 62 -28.80 0.88 -19.26
N VAL A 63 -27.60 0.80 -19.82
CA VAL A 63 -27.39 0.50 -21.25
C VAL A 63 -27.94 -0.88 -21.60
N LEU A 64 -27.65 -1.92 -20.82
CA LEU A 64 -28.16 -3.27 -21.09
C LEU A 64 -29.70 -3.33 -21.04
N LEU A 65 -30.33 -2.58 -20.14
CA LEU A 65 -31.79 -2.56 -20.02
C LEU A 65 -32.49 -1.69 -21.06
N THR A 66 -31.79 -0.78 -21.73
CA THR A 66 -32.37 0.16 -22.72
C THR A 66 -31.99 -0.20 -24.14
N LEU A 67 -30.72 -0.54 -24.37
CA LEU A 67 -30.16 -0.83 -25.68
C LEU A 67 -30.55 -2.23 -26.18
N ASN A 68 -30.58 -3.22 -25.30
CA ASN A 68 -31.01 -4.57 -25.65
C ASN A 68 -32.47 -4.61 -26.17
N PRO A 69 -33.47 -4.04 -25.46
CA PRO A 69 -34.83 -4.00 -25.99
C PRO A 69 -34.97 -3.10 -27.22
N PHE A 70 -34.18 -2.03 -27.34
CA PHE A 70 -34.14 -1.21 -28.54
C PHE A 70 -33.73 -2.02 -29.77
N PHE A 71 -32.66 -2.81 -29.69
CA PHE A 71 -32.23 -3.67 -30.79
C PHE A 71 -33.22 -4.82 -31.05
N MET A 72 -33.82 -5.43 -30.00
CA MET A 72 -34.86 -6.44 -30.19
C MET A 72 -36.09 -5.88 -30.92
N ALA A 73 -36.52 -4.67 -30.57
CA ALA A 73 -37.67 -4.02 -31.20
C ALA A 73 -37.39 -3.58 -32.65
N THR A 74 -36.17 -3.13 -32.96
CA THR A 74 -35.79 -2.57 -34.27
C THR A 74 -35.34 -3.64 -35.28
N LEU A 75 -34.54 -4.61 -34.87
CA LEU A 75 -34.03 -5.67 -35.76
C LEU A 75 -34.95 -6.90 -35.78
N GLY A 76 -35.74 -7.14 -34.73
CA GLY A 76 -36.70 -8.23 -34.64
C GLY A 76 -36.14 -9.57 -35.12
N LYS A 77 -36.83 -10.21 -36.08
CA LYS A 77 -36.44 -11.52 -36.64
C LYS A 77 -35.14 -11.52 -37.45
N LYS A 78 -34.63 -10.36 -37.89
CA LYS A 78 -33.34 -10.27 -38.60
C LYS A 78 -32.14 -10.41 -37.67
N MET A 79 -32.31 -10.21 -36.36
CA MET A 79 -31.26 -10.45 -35.35
C MET A 79 -30.85 -11.93 -35.28
N PHE A 80 -31.74 -12.83 -35.68
CA PHE A 80 -31.58 -14.28 -35.57
C PHE A 80 -31.22 -14.96 -36.90
N TRP A 81 -30.83 -14.18 -37.92
CA TRP A 81 -30.40 -14.70 -39.21
C TRP A 81 -28.87 -14.87 -39.21
N PRO A 82 -28.28 -16.06 -39.53
CA PRO A 82 -28.82 -17.21 -40.24
C PRO A 82 -29.16 -18.45 -39.38
N SER A 83 -29.11 -18.39 -38.04
CA SER A 83 -29.40 -19.56 -37.20
C SER A 83 -30.92 -19.76 -37.04
N LYS A 84 -31.50 -20.60 -37.91
CA LYS A 84 -32.93 -21.01 -37.86
C LYS A 84 -33.27 -22.00 -36.75
N GLU A 85 -32.31 -22.46 -35.97
CA GLU A 85 -32.56 -23.35 -34.84
C GLU A 85 -32.30 -22.64 -33.52
N PHE A 86 -33.34 -22.05 -32.95
CA PHE A 86 -33.45 -22.04 -31.49
C PHE A 86 -33.94 -23.41 -31.04
N ALA A 87 -33.21 -24.49 -31.33
CA ALA A 87 -33.50 -25.76 -30.69
C ALA A 87 -33.36 -25.52 -29.18
N GLY A 88 -34.50 -25.43 -28.49
CA GLY A 88 -34.53 -25.30 -27.04
C GLY A 88 -33.73 -26.45 -26.49
N GLU A 89 -32.72 -26.10 -25.69
CA GLU A 89 -31.94 -26.97 -24.82
C GLU A 89 -31.98 -28.45 -25.21
N ASN A 90 -31.03 -28.89 -26.03
CA ASN A 90 -30.49 -30.21 -25.81
C ASN A 90 -29.49 -30.04 -24.65
N PRO A 91 -29.89 -30.26 -23.37
CA PRO A 91 -28.90 -30.23 -22.29
C PRO A 91 -27.84 -31.25 -22.68
N SER A 92 -26.59 -30.80 -22.81
CA SER A 92 -25.54 -31.71 -23.24
C SER A 92 -25.56 -32.88 -22.25
N LYS A 93 -25.62 -34.11 -22.78
CA LYS A 93 -25.70 -35.32 -21.95
C LYS A 93 -24.54 -35.37 -20.94
N MET A 94 -23.41 -34.76 -21.30
CA MET A 94 -22.26 -34.56 -20.43
C MET A 94 -22.58 -33.63 -19.23
N TRP A 95 -23.19 -32.47 -19.46
CA TRP A 95 -23.59 -31.55 -18.38
C TRP A 95 -24.65 -32.16 -17.46
N HIS A 96 -25.61 -32.89 -18.02
CA HIS A 96 -26.61 -33.61 -17.23
C HIS A 96 -25.95 -34.73 -16.39
N GLY A 97 -25.00 -35.47 -16.97
CA GLY A 97 -24.20 -36.47 -16.27
C GLY A 97 -23.43 -35.87 -15.09
N ILE A 98 -22.70 -34.78 -15.31
CA ILE A 98 -21.93 -34.08 -14.28
C ILE A 98 -22.86 -33.56 -13.17
N SER A 99 -23.94 -32.86 -13.53
CA SER A 99 -24.89 -32.31 -12.56
C SER A 99 -25.53 -33.41 -11.70
N SER A 100 -25.99 -34.50 -12.32
CA SER A 100 -26.58 -35.62 -11.60
C SER A 100 -25.58 -36.37 -10.71
N ALA A 101 -24.31 -36.48 -11.13
CA ALA A 101 -23.26 -37.11 -10.33
C ALA A 101 -22.92 -36.27 -9.08
N THR A 102 -22.84 -34.95 -9.23
CA THR A 102 -22.61 -34.02 -8.12
C THR A 102 -23.73 -34.10 -7.08
N LEU A 103 -25.00 -34.14 -7.53
CA LEU A 103 -26.15 -34.26 -6.63
C LEU A 103 -26.22 -35.61 -5.91
N LYS A 104 -25.77 -36.69 -6.55
CA LYS A 104 -25.75 -38.04 -5.93
C LYS A 104 -24.64 -38.21 -4.89
N ARG A 105 -23.54 -37.47 -5.01
CA ARG A 105 -22.38 -37.58 -4.10
C ARG A 105 -21.79 -36.22 -3.73
N PRO A 106 -22.56 -35.32 -3.09
CA PRO A 106 -22.14 -33.94 -2.83
C PRO A 106 -20.85 -33.88 -2.00
N VAL A 107 -20.72 -34.73 -0.99
CA VAL A 107 -19.54 -34.76 -0.10
C VAL A 107 -18.25 -35.14 -0.86
N VAL A 108 -18.33 -36.06 -1.82
CA VAL A 108 -17.16 -36.51 -2.58
C VAL A 108 -16.63 -35.40 -3.49
N PHE A 109 -17.53 -34.68 -4.18
CA PHE A 109 -17.14 -33.56 -5.02
C PHE A 109 -16.63 -32.37 -4.21
N LEU A 110 -17.24 -32.10 -3.05
CA LEU A 110 -16.78 -31.04 -2.15
C LEU A 110 -15.38 -31.37 -1.59
N ALA A 111 -15.14 -32.62 -1.19
CA ALA A 111 -13.82 -33.09 -0.78
C ALA A 111 -12.80 -33.02 -1.94
N ALA A 112 -13.18 -33.39 -3.16
CA ALA A 112 -12.29 -33.29 -4.32
C ALA A 112 -11.88 -31.83 -4.59
N VAL A 113 -12.83 -30.89 -4.55
CA VAL A 113 -12.53 -29.45 -4.67
C VAL A 113 -11.63 -28.99 -3.53
N ALA A 114 -11.91 -29.40 -2.28
CA ALA A 114 -11.09 -29.05 -1.13
C ALA A 114 -9.65 -29.57 -1.28
N VAL A 115 -9.45 -30.81 -1.75
CA VAL A 115 -8.13 -31.39 -2.00
C VAL A 115 -7.37 -30.62 -3.09
N VAL A 116 -8.07 -30.14 -4.12
CA VAL A 116 -7.44 -29.34 -5.19
C VAL A 116 -7.10 -27.93 -4.70
N VAL A 117 -7.95 -27.30 -3.89
CA VAL A 117 -7.79 -25.91 -3.43
C VAL A 117 -6.84 -25.80 -2.22
N ALA A 118 -6.83 -26.78 -1.32
CA ALA A 118 -6.06 -26.74 -0.07
C ALA A 118 -4.56 -26.51 -0.27
N PRO A 119 -3.87 -27.13 -1.26
CA PRO A 119 -2.47 -26.85 -1.52
C PRO A 119 -2.21 -25.37 -1.81
N PHE A 120 -3.04 -24.74 -2.64
CA PHE A 120 -2.91 -23.30 -2.96
C PHE A 120 -3.07 -22.42 -1.72
N PHE A 121 -3.97 -22.81 -0.82
CA PHE A 121 -4.18 -22.09 0.43
C PHE A 121 -3.00 -22.27 1.40
N VAL A 122 -2.43 -23.46 1.49
CA VAL A 122 -1.30 -23.78 2.38
C VAL A 122 0.01 -23.20 1.86
N THR A 123 0.23 -23.16 0.54
CA THR A 123 1.44 -22.59 -0.07
C THR A 123 1.39 -21.06 -0.21
N TYR A 124 0.26 -20.44 0.11
CA TYR A 124 0.12 -18.98 0.02
C TYR A 124 0.87 -18.29 1.16
N SER A 125 1.94 -17.57 0.82
CA SER A 125 2.72 -16.76 1.77
C SER A 125 2.43 -15.26 1.60
N ASN A 126 1.88 -14.63 2.64
CA ASN A 126 1.71 -13.17 2.73
C ASN A 126 3.04 -12.46 3.04
N VAL A 127 3.97 -12.46 2.10
CA VAL A 127 5.09 -11.50 2.15
C VAL A 127 4.56 -10.14 1.71
N LEU A 128 4.18 -9.32 2.69
CA LEU A 128 3.81 -7.93 2.46
C LEU A 128 5.04 -7.18 1.92
N ASN A 129 4.98 -6.85 0.64
CA ASN A 129 6.00 -6.05 -0.02
C ASN A 129 5.43 -4.64 -0.26
N TYR A 130 5.99 -3.65 0.44
CA TYR A 130 5.64 -2.23 0.27
C TYR A 130 6.59 -1.52 -0.70
N ASP A 131 7.36 -2.28 -1.49
CA ASP A 131 8.19 -1.74 -2.56
C ASP A 131 7.33 -1.53 -3.82
N ASP A 132 6.84 -0.31 -4.00
CA ASP A 132 6.06 0.08 -5.19
C ASP A 132 6.84 -0.17 -6.50
N THR A 133 8.18 -0.25 -6.46
CA THR A 133 8.96 -0.54 -7.66
C THR A 133 8.93 -2.01 -8.06
N ALA A 134 8.48 -2.91 -7.17
CA ALA A 134 8.28 -4.31 -7.49
C ALA A 134 7.20 -4.49 -8.59
N GLU A 135 6.24 -3.57 -8.68
CA GLU A 135 5.19 -3.58 -9.71
C GLU A 135 5.68 -3.01 -11.06
N ILE A 136 6.85 -2.37 -11.09
CA ILE A 136 7.44 -1.74 -12.27
C ILE A 136 8.44 -2.69 -12.92
N SER A 137 8.42 -2.79 -14.25
CA SER A 137 9.40 -3.59 -15.01
C SER A 137 10.84 -3.15 -14.73
N ASP A 138 11.76 -4.13 -14.63
CA ASP A 138 13.19 -3.90 -14.44
C ASP A 138 13.87 -3.15 -15.61
N SER A 139 13.19 -3.08 -16.76
CA SER A 139 13.66 -2.34 -17.93
C SER A 139 13.50 -0.82 -17.81
N VAL A 140 12.76 -0.31 -16.81
CA VAL A 140 12.50 1.13 -16.68
C VAL A 140 13.73 1.86 -16.15
N PRO A 141 14.26 2.90 -16.85
CA PRO A 141 15.47 3.61 -16.43
C PRO A 141 15.40 4.17 -15.00
N SER A 142 14.22 4.64 -14.57
CA SER A 142 14.02 5.16 -13.21
C SER A 142 14.19 4.07 -12.13
N LYS A 143 13.72 2.84 -12.39
CA LYS A 143 13.91 1.71 -11.46
C LYS A 143 15.38 1.29 -11.42
N GLN A 144 16.06 1.28 -12.57
CA GLN A 144 17.49 0.99 -12.63
C GLN A 144 18.33 2.04 -11.89
N GLY A 145 17.98 3.32 -12.03
CA GLY A 145 18.60 4.41 -11.29
C GLY A 145 18.39 4.29 -9.78
N LEU A 146 17.16 4.01 -9.34
CA LEU A 146 16.86 3.77 -7.93
C LEU A 146 17.65 2.56 -7.37
N ASN A 147 17.68 1.46 -8.11
CA ASN A 147 18.44 0.27 -7.74
C ASN A 147 19.94 0.57 -7.62
N LEU A 148 20.50 1.39 -8.50
CA LEU A 148 21.89 1.83 -8.41
C LEU A 148 22.13 2.68 -7.15
N VAL A 149 21.24 3.61 -6.84
CA VAL A 149 21.30 4.41 -5.60
C VAL A 149 21.22 3.49 -4.38
N GLN A 150 20.29 2.54 -4.34
CA GLN A 150 20.13 1.58 -3.24
C GLN A 150 21.33 0.65 -3.03
N LYS A 151 22.17 0.44 -4.06
CA LYS A 151 23.44 -0.30 -3.92
C LYS A 151 24.51 0.50 -3.17
N HIS A 152 24.52 1.83 -3.35
CA HIS A 152 25.54 2.70 -2.77
C HIS A 152 25.09 3.41 -1.48
N PHE A 153 23.78 3.58 -1.31
CA PHE A 153 23.14 4.16 -0.14
C PHE A 153 22.14 3.13 0.39
N SER A 154 22.14 2.86 1.70
CA SER A 154 21.20 1.89 2.29
C SER A 154 19.75 2.28 1.95
N LYS A 155 18.84 1.30 1.89
CA LYS A 155 17.42 1.56 1.52
C LYS A 155 16.79 2.69 2.35
N GLY A 156 17.14 2.78 3.65
CA GLY A 156 16.68 3.84 4.55
C GLY A 156 17.26 5.24 4.29
N MET A 157 18.38 5.36 3.57
CA MET A 157 18.92 6.65 3.12
C MET A 157 18.17 7.20 1.90
N ALA A 158 17.71 6.32 1.01
CA ALA A 158 16.89 6.73 -0.13
C ALA A 158 15.49 7.18 0.30
N MET A 159 14.93 6.55 1.35
CA MET A 159 13.61 6.86 1.91
C MET A 159 13.69 6.91 3.45
N PRO A 160 14.17 8.02 4.03
CA PRO A 160 14.28 8.17 5.47
C PRO A 160 12.90 8.37 6.11
N SER A 161 12.73 7.83 7.32
CA SER A 161 11.59 8.13 8.18
C SER A 161 11.89 9.36 9.03
N TYR A 162 10.96 10.31 9.10
CA TYR A 162 11.11 11.54 9.88
C TYR A 162 10.33 11.45 11.19
N LEU A 163 11.01 11.73 12.30
CA LEU A 163 10.37 11.94 13.59
C LEU A 163 10.30 13.44 13.87
N TYR A 164 9.09 13.99 13.86
CA TYR A 164 8.86 15.40 14.17
C TYR A 164 8.62 15.59 15.66
N ILE A 165 9.39 16.49 16.29
CA ILE A 165 9.20 16.90 17.68
C ILE A 165 8.45 18.22 17.67
N LYS A 166 7.22 18.22 18.19
CA LYS A 166 6.42 19.44 18.36
C LYS A 166 6.61 19.98 19.78
N SER A 167 6.92 21.26 19.89
CA SER A 167 7.06 21.98 21.16
C SER A 167 6.40 23.36 21.05
N ASP A 168 5.88 23.87 22.17
CA ASP A 168 5.32 25.22 22.28
C ASP A 168 6.41 26.30 22.53
N HIS A 169 7.68 25.88 22.65
CA HIS A 169 8.84 26.74 22.83
C HIS A 169 10.01 26.29 21.94
N THR A 170 11.05 27.14 21.83
CA THR A 170 12.26 26.84 21.07
C THR A 170 13.09 25.75 21.75
N LEU A 171 13.55 24.77 20.98
CA LEU A 171 14.35 23.62 21.45
C LEU A 171 15.85 23.89 21.32
N ASP A 172 16.29 25.08 21.73
CA ASP A 172 17.65 25.60 21.57
C ASP A 172 18.43 25.72 22.89
N ASN A 173 17.84 25.25 24.00
CA ASN A 173 18.48 25.25 25.30
C ASN A 173 19.12 23.89 25.65
N GLU A 174 20.00 23.88 26.65
CA GLU A 174 20.75 22.70 27.08
C GLU A 174 19.85 21.52 27.47
N LYS A 175 18.74 21.81 28.17
CA LYS A 175 17.81 20.78 28.65
C LYS A 175 17.16 20.05 27.49
N ASP A 176 16.73 20.79 26.48
CA ASP A 176 16.06 20.23 25.30
C ASP A 176 17.04 19.49 24.39
N LEU A 177 18.24 20.05 24.16
CA LEU A 177 19.28 19.37 23.40
C LEU A 177 19.73 18.07 24.07
N LYS A 178 19.79 18.04 25.41
CA LYS A 178 20.05 16.80 26.15
C LYS A 178 18.94 15.76 25.95
N LEU A 179 17.67 16.19 25.95
CA LEU A 179 16.54 15.30 25.71
C LEU A 179 16.56 14.75 24.27
N ILE A 180 16.91 15.57 23.28
CA ILE A 180 17.10 15.15 21.89
C ILE A 180 18.27 14.17 21.76
N ASP A 181 19.39 14.37 22.46
CA ASP A 181 20.51 13.43 22.51
C ASP A 181 20.09 12.08 23.10
N GLU A 182 19.36 12.09 24.23
CA GLU A 182 18.85 10.86 24.84
C GLU A 182 17.89 10.10 23.93
N LEU A 183 16.98 10.80 23.26
CA LEU A 183 16.08 10.24 22.27
C LEU A 183 16.84 9.65 21.08
N THR A 184 17.82 10.37 20.55
CA THR A 184 18.69 9.94 19.45
C THR A 184 19.38 8.62 19.79
N ARG A 185 19.94 8.50 21.00
CA ARG A 185 20.60 7.27 21.46
C ARG A 185 19.63 6.10 21.63
N LYS A 186 18.42 6.35 22.14
CA LYS A 186 17.39 5.31 22.27
C LYS A 186 16.95 4.79 20.90
N LEU A 187 16.70 5.69 19.96
CA LEU A 187 16.29 5.32 18.59
C LEU A 187 17.39 4.54 17.87
N ARG A 188 18.65 4.94 18.00
CA ARG A 188 19.79 4.24 17.39
C ARG A 188 19.94 2.80 17.89
N ASN A 189 19.53 2.52 19.13
CA ASN A 189 19.60 1.19 19.72
C ASN A 189 18.34 0.35 19.47
N SER A 190 17.35 0.87 18.73
CA SER A 190 16.13 0.14 18.38
C SER A 190 16.40 -0.86 17.26
N GLU A 191 15.70 -1.99 17.29
CA GLU A 191 15.73 -2.97 16.21
C GLU A 191 15.25 -2.33 14.90
N GLY A 192 15.94 -2.62 13.79
CA GLY A 192 15.62 -2.10 12.46
C GLY A 192 16.13 -0.68 12.16
N VAL A 193 16.86 -0.03 13.07
CA VAL A 193 17.42 1.32 12.86
C VAL A 193 18.92 1.25 12.58
N ASP A 194 19.35 1.64 11.37
CA ASP A 194 20.77 1.72 10.98
C ASP A 194 21.42 3.03 11.46
N LYS A 195 20.78 4.17 11.17
CA LYS A 195 21.30 5.51 11.48
C LYS A 195 20.20 6.43 11.98
N VAL A 196 20.56 7.35 12.87
CA VAL A 196 19.67 8.42 13.34
C VAL A 196 20.41 9.75 13.17
N MET A 197 19.81 10.66 12.43
CA MET A 197 20.32 12.03 12.23
C MET A 197 19.44 12.98 13.04
N SER A 198 20.06 13.79 13.90
CA SER A 198 19.33 14.72 14.79
C SER A 198 20.06 16.05 14.90
N ALA A 199 19.46 17.03 15.60
CA ALA A 199 20.08 18.34 15.82
C ALA A 199 21.42 18.24 16.59
N THR A 200 21.60 17.21 17.44
CA THR A 200 22.82 17.00 18.24
C THR A 200 23.84 16.08 17.55
N GLU A 201 23.39 15.19 16.66
CA GLU A 201 24.21 14.28 15.87
C GLU A 201 23.84 14.33 14.37
N PRO A 202 24.09 15.46 13.65
CA PRO A 202 23.56 15.68 12.30
C PRO A 202 24.13 14.71 11.24
N TYR A 203 25.30 14.12 11.48
CA TYR A 203 25.92 13.14 10.60
C TYR A 203 25.97 11.74 11.21
N ASN A 204 25.05 11.43 12.14
CA ASN A 204 25.11 10.23 12.99
C ASN A 204 26.42 10.17 13.81
N GLU A 205 27.03 11.34 14.05
CA GLU A 205 28.24 11.54 14.83
C GLU A 205 28.04 12.67 15.83
N LYS A 206 28.65 12.51 17.00
CA LYS A 206 28.63 13.50 18.08
C LYS A 206 29.40 14.76 17.70
N ILE A 207 28.74 15.92 17.79
CA ILE A 207 29.41 17.21 17.70
C ILE A 207 30.28 17.38 18.94
N LYS A 208 31.60 17.17 18.79
CA LYS A 208 32.58 17.15 19.90
C LYS A 208 32.56 18.40 20.80
N LEU A 209 32.07 19.54 20.30
CA LEU A 209 31.97 20.82 21.03
C LEU A 209 30.79 20.87 22.03
N LEU A 210 29.74 20.07 21.82
CA LEU A 210 28.52 20.05 22.64
C LEU A 210 28.63 19.14 23.89
N TYR A 211 29.73 18.39 24.05
CA TYR A 211 29.87 17.43 25.15
C TYR A 211 30.85 17.90 26.23
N VAL A 212 30.33 17.95 27.46
CA VAL A 212 30.96 18.48 28.69
C VAL A 212 32.35 17.90 28.97
N LYS A 213 32.62 16.65 28.59
CA LYS A 213 33.90 15.97 28.86
C LYS A 213 35.10 16.70 28.22
N LYS A 214 34.91 17.37 27.07
CA LYS A 214 35.96 18.19 26.46
C LYS A 214 36.03 19.61 27.03
N GLN A 215 34.90 20.18 27.42
CA GLN A 215 34.84 21.50 28.06
C GLN A 215 35.54 21.46 29.43
N LEU A 216 35.28 20.42 30.23
CA LEU A 216 36.00 20.18 31.47
C LEU A 216 37.51 20.02 31.22
N LYS A 217 37.91 19.27 30.20
CA LYS A 217 39.32 19.13 29.84
C LYS A 217 39.96 20.48 29.47
N SER A 218 39.30 21.31 28.66
CA SER A 218 39.81 22.65 28.34
C SER A 218 39.89 23.58 29.54
N VAL A 219 38.93 23.48 30.47
CA VAL A 219 38.94 24.25 31.73
C VAL A 219 40.10 23.77 32.60
N THR A 220 40.23 22.46 32.83
CA THR A 220 41.32 21.86 33.62
C THR A 220 42.70 22.18 33.02
N ASP A 221 42.85 22.08 31.70
CA ASP A 221 44.09 22.44 31.00
C ASP A 221 44.40 23.95 31.14
N GLY A 222 43.36 24.80 31.13
CA GLY A 222 43.46 26.23 31.39
C GLY A 222 43.87 26.54 32.83
N THR A 223 43.28 25.84 33.82
CA THR A 223 43.62 26.00 35.24
C THR A 223 45.05 25.55 35.52
N ALA A 224 45.47 24.42 34.94
CA ALA A 224 46.84 23.92 35.05
C ALA A 224 47.87 24.87 34.43
N LYS A 225 47.51 25.57 33.33
CA LYS A 225 48.36 26.62 32.76
C LYS A 225 48.44 27.86 33.65
N LEU A 226 47.33 28.26 34.27
CA LEU A 226 47.30 29.38 35.22
C LEU A 226 48.14 29.07 36.46
N GLU A 227 48.02 27.88 37.03
CA GLU A 227 48.84 27.42 38.17
C GLU A 227 50.34 27.49 37.84
N LYS A 228 50.74 26.97 36.67
CA LYS A 228 52.13 27.06 36.18
C LYS A 228 52.57 28.51 35.94
N GLY A 229 51.68 29.38 35.46
CA GLY A 229 51.94 30.80 35.24
C GLY A 229 52.18 31.54 36.56
N VAL A 230 51.30 31.34 37.54
CA VAL A 230 51.44 31.90 38.89
C VAL A 230 52.73 31.40 39.55
N GLY A 231 53.03 30.11 39.46
CA GLY A 231 54.30 29.57 39.98
C GLY A 231 55.55 30.18 39.35
N LYS A 232 55.50 30.54 38.05
CA LYS A 232 56.60 31.28 37.40
C LYS A 232 56.70 32.72 37.88
N LEU A 233 55.57 33.39 38.10
CA LEU A 233 55.54 34.76 38.64
C LEU A 233 56.06 34.81 40.08
N THR A 234 55.68 33.85 40.93
CA THR A 234 56.19 33.72 42.30
C THR A 234 57.71 33.51 42.30
N LYS A 235 58.21 32.56 41.50
CA LYS A 235 59.66 32.32 41.37
C LYS A 235 60.41 33.52 40.80
N GLY A 236 59.82 34.23 39.83
CA GLY A 236 60.39 35.46 39.28
C GLY A 236 60.45 36.58 40.33
N SER A 237 59.40 36.74 41.14
CA SER A 237 59.36 37.70 42.24
C SER A 237 60.41 37.36 43.31
N GLU A 238 60.55 36.09 43.69
CA GLU A 238 61.59 35.64 44.63
C GLU A 238 63.00 35.94 44.10
N GLN A 239 63.26 35.69 42.82
CA GLN A 239 64.54 36.01 42.18
C GLN A 239 64.86 37.50 42.19
N VAL A 240 63.88 38.36 41.89
CA VAL A 240 64.04 39.83 41.95
C VAL A 240 64.29 40.30 43.38
N THR A 241 63.59 39.71 44.36
CA THR A 241 63.75 40.08 45.78
C THR A 241 65.08 39.59 46.35
N SER A 242 65.58 38.42 45.89
CA SER A 242 66.91 37.91 46.28
C SER A 242 68.07 38.61 45.56
N GLY A 243 67.84 39.14 44.36
CA GLY A 243 68.83 39.88 43.57
C GLY A 243 68.95 41.37 43.94
N ALA A 244 68.06 41.88 44.80
CA ALA A 244 68.07 43.25 45.30
C ALA A 244 68.79 43.40 46.66
N LYS A 245 69.54 42.39 47.10
CA LYS A 245 70.46 42.44 48.25
C LYS A 245 71.91 42.57 47.82
#